data_AF-A0A318TW52-F1
#
_entry.id   AF-A0A318TW52-F1
#
_cell.length_a   1.000
_cell.length_b   1.000
_cell.length_c   1.000
_cell.angle_alpha   90.00
_cell.angle_beta   90.00
_cell.angle_gamma   90.00
#
_symmetry.space_group_name_H-M   'P 1'
#
loop_
_entity.id
_entity.type
_entity.pdbx_description
1 polymer ?
#
loop_
_entity_poly.entity_id
_entity_poly.type
_entity_poly.pdbx_seq_one_letter_code
_entity_poly.pdbx_strand_id
1 'polypeptide(L)'
;MTIFAIYFLSETTSVSLFFNLDLLPLIYEVMRMKFPNVIGRRELRNAAVIGSVAGLAGVVFFILLLSSMNSSTNQEQQQASSGKGEEEVIPVQSSNEAIEDTSSVEFYANQYGVFQSEESASDFISEHPVLNTSATVEVDGKYYVWSSVTPIREELILSETPTSFAKAFKFSGAACTEETLKGLPTVLENNDPSKFYFQEGAVPDNIPDDWQTITSALSSFSQDLGIARLHLVAHYFDKNDCMKIEF
;
A
#
# COMPACT_ATOMS: atom_id res chain seq x y z
N MET A 1 15.18 37.39 27.46
CA MET A 1 15.98 36.33 28.11
C MET A 1 15.00 35.19 28.43
N THR A 2 14.47 34.50 27.40
CA THR A 2 14.98 33.24 26.77
C THR A 2 14.81 32.08 27.76
N ILE A 3 14.05 31.01 27.49
CA ILE A 3 14.18 30.05 26.38
C ILE A 3 12.81 29.43 26.01
N PHE A 4 12.50 29.44 24.70
CA PHE A 4 11.56 28.53 24.04
C PHE A 4 12.40 27.41 23.40
N ALA A 5 11.96 26.16 23.50
CA ALA A 5 12.51 25.05 22.74
C ALA A 5 11.35 24.19 22.21
N ILE A 6 10.98 24.43 20.96
CA ILE A 6 10.33 23.43 20.10
C ILE A 6 11.33 23.23 18.96
N TYR A 7 11.96 22.06 18.93
CA TYR A 7 12.74 21.58 17.79
C TYR A 7 11.93 20.49 17.11
N PHE A 8 11.56 20.71 15.84
CA PHE A 8 11.98 19.84 14.75
C PHE A 8 11.98 20.66 13.45
N LEU A 9 13.18 20.78 12.87
CA LEU A 9 13.54 21.39 11.59
C LEU A 9 13.06 20.48 10.44
N SER A 10 12.49 21.07 9.38
CA SER A 10 13.09 21.21 8.02
C SER A 10 13.06 19.91 7.21
N GLU A 11 12.52 19.82 5.99
CA GLU A 11 12.78 20.70 4.85
C GLU A 11 11.63 20.61 3.83
N THR A 12 11.26 21.76 3.26
CA THR A 12 10.78 21.94 1.87
C THR A 12 9.83 20.90 1.27
N THR A 13 8.55 21.24 1.11
CA THR A 13 8.01 21.50 -0.24
C THR A 13 6.68 22.23 -0.21
N SER A 14 6.59 23.17 -1.14
CA SER A 14 5.49 24.07 -1.41
C SER A 14 4.24 23.30 -1.79
N VAL A 15 3.23 23.26 -0.92
CA VAL A 15 1.87 22.88 -1.33
C VAL A 15 1.22 24.13 -1.91
N SER A 16 1.35 24.29 -3.23
CA SER A 16 0.52 25.20 -4.01
C SER A 16 -0.91 24.65 -4.04
N LEU A 17 -1.69 24.94 -2.98
CA LEU A 17 -3.13 24.79 -3.02
C LEU A 17 -3.69 25.87 -3.95
N PHE A 18 -4.18 25.44 -5.11
CA PHE A 18 -5.08 26.23 -5.95
C PHE A 18 -6.35 26.54 -5.13
N PHE A 19 -6.32 27.63 -4.38
CA PHE A 19 -7.51 28.21 -3.78
C PHE A 19 -8.29 28.94 -4.87
N ASN A 20 -9.52 28.49 -5.08
CA ASN A 20 -10.55 29.22 -5.81
C ASN A 20 -10.62 30.66 -5.25
N LEU A 21 -10.41 31.66 -6.12
CA LEU A 21 -10.22 33.06 -5.75
C LEU A 21 -11.50 33.76 -5.24
N ASP A 22 -12.63 33.05 -5.18
CA ASP A 22 -13.93 33.59 -4.77
C ASP A 22 -14.28 33.34 -3.28
N LEU A 23 -13.45 32.63 -2.51
CA LEU A 23 -13.68 32.37 -1.07
C LEU A 23 -12.84 33.22 -0.10
N LEU A 24 -12.00 34.12 -0.63
CA LEU A 24 -11.16 35.03 0.14
C LEU A 24 -11.90 36.04 1.06
N PRO A 25 -13.14 36.50 0.80
CA PRO A 25 -13.81 37.42 1.72
C PRO A 25 -14.30 36.74 3.01
N LEU A 26 -14.56 35.43 2.98
CA LEU A 26 -15.20 34.69 4.09
C LEU A 26 -14.19 34.23 5.15
N ILE A 27 -12.94 33.98 4.75
CA ILE A 27 -11.87 33.59 5.69
C ILE A 27 -11.34 34.80 6.47
N TYR A 28 -11.35 35.99 5.85
CA TYR A 28 -10.82 37.20 6.50
C TYR A 28 -11.71 37.70 7.64
N GLU A 29 -13.00 37.37 7.62
CA GLU A 29 -13.94 37.78 8.67
C GLU A 29 -13.90 36.85 9.89
N VAL A 30 -13.58 35.56 9.69
CA VAL A 30 -13.35 34.61 10.79
C VAL A 30 -12.03 34.91 11.52
N MET A 31 -10.99 35.37 10.82
CA MET A 31 -9.71 35.74 11.43
C MET A 31 -9.69 37.10 12.15
N ARG A 32 -10.84 37.78 12.27
CA ARG A 32 -10.99 38.96 13.13
C ARG A 32 -11.94 38.72 14.31
N MET A 33 -11.96 37.51 14.88
CA MET A 33 -12.41 37.36 16.26
C MET A 33 -11.27 37.72 17.22
N LYS A 34 -11.36 38.91 17.82
CA LYS A 34 -10.63 39.24 19.05
C LYS A 34 -11.08 38.27 20.14
N PHE A 35 -10.23 37.32 20.52
CA PHE A 35 -10.45 36.51 21.71
C PHE A 35 -10.36 37.41 22.95
N PRO A 36 -11.46 37.60 23.72
CA PRO A 36 -11.34 38.22 25.02
C PRO A 36 -10.54 37.29 25.93
N ASN A 37 -9.38 37.79 26.39
CA ASN A 37 -8.55 37.15 27.41
C ASN A 37 -9.25 37.14 28.77
N VAL A 38 -10.27 36.30 28.97
CA VAL A 38 -10.58 35.56 30.21
C VAL A 38 -11.66 34.51 29.87
N ILE A 39 -11.31 33.24 29.73
CA ILE A 39 -12.32 32.17 29.64
C ILE A 39 -12.85 31.92 31.06
N GLY A 40 -14.04 32.42 31.37
CA GLY A 40 -14.70 32.16 32.65
C GLY A 40 -15.08 30.68 32.79
N ARG A 41 -14.96 30.11 34.00
CA ARG A 41 -15.31 28.69 34.31
C ARG A 41 -16.71 28.27 33.86
N ARG A 42 -17.64 29.21 33.65
CA ARG A 42 -19.00 28.95 33.14
C ARG A 42 -19.01 28.59 31.65
N GLU A 43 -18.14 29.19 30.84
CA GLU A 43 -18.04 28.93 29.39
C GLU A 43 -17.41 27.56 29.10
N LEU A 44 -16.39 27.17 29.89
CA LEU A 44 -15.80 25.82 29.82
C LEU A 44 -16.83 24.72 30.17
N ARG A 45 -17.70 24.98 31.14
CA ARG A 45 -18.75 24.01 31.54
C ARG A 45 -19.80 23.85 30.44
N ASN A 46 -20.19 24.93 29.77
CA ASN A 46 -21.14 24.85 28.66
C ASN A 46 -20.52 24.15 27.44
N ALA A 47 -19.26 24.42 27.13
CA ALA A 47 -18.53 23.71 26.07
C ALA A 47 -18.38 22.20 26.36
N ALA A 48 -18.12 21.82 27.62
CA ALA A 48 -18.05 20.41 28.03
C ALA A 48 -19.41 19.70 27.91
N VAL A 49 -20.52 20.38 28.21
CA VAL A 49 -21.87 19.82 28.05
C VAL A 49 -22.21 19.62 26.57
N ILE A 50 -21.91 20.61 25.72
CA ILE A 50 -22.16 20.52 24.27
C ILE A 50 -21.29 19.41 23.65
N GLY A 51 -20.01 19.32 24.04
CA GLY A 51 -19.11 18.26 23.57
C GLY A 51 -19.56 16.86 24.00
N SER A 52 -20.08 16.71 25.22
CA SER A 52 -20.63 15.43 25.72
C SER A 52 -21.84 14.98 24.91
N VAL A 53 -22.77 15.89 24.59
CA VAL A 53 -23.96 15.57 23.78
C VAL A 53 -23.58 15.20 22.34
N ALA A 54 -22.65 15.93 21.72
CA ALA A 54 -22.17 15.63 20.37
C ALA A 54 -21.43 14.28 20.30
N GLY A 55 -20.62 13.95 21.31
CA GLY A 55 -19.94 12.66 21.41
C GLY A 55 -20.92 11.48 21.51
N LEU A 56 -21.97 11.62 22.33
CA LEU A 56 -22.97 10.57 22.52
C LEU A 56 -23.82 10.35 21.25
N ALA A 57 -24.16 11.42 20.53
CA ALA A 57 -24.83 11.33 19.24
C ALA A 57 -23.94 10.63 18.17
N GLY A 58 -22.63 10.88 18.17
CA GLY A 58 -21.69 10.23 17.26
C GLY A 58 -21.57 8.72 17.49
N VAL A 59 -21.53 8.27 18.74
CA VAL A 59 -21.50 6.83 19.07
C VAL A 59 -22.79 6.13 18.63
N VAL A 60 -23.95 6.73 18.87
CA VAL A 60 -25.24 6.18 18.43
C VAL A 60 -25.32 6.10 16.90
N PHE A 61 -24.86 7.13 16.20
CA PHE A 61 -24.80 7.13 14.73
C PHE A 61 -23.88 6.03 14.19
N PHE A 62 -22.72 5.83 14.81
CA PHE A 62 -21.77 4.78 14.44
C PHE A 62 -22.34 3.36 14.67
N ILE A 63 -23.04 3.13 15.78
CA ILE A 63 -23.73 1.85 16.05
C ILE A 63 -24.83 1.60 15.01
N LEU A 64 -25.59 2.64 14.61
CA LEU A 64 -26.60 2.51 13.56
C LEU A 64 -25.97 2.18 12.19
N LEU A 65 -24.81 2.76 11.86
CA LEU A 65 -24.07 2.41 10.65
C LEU A 65 -23.59 0.95 10.66
N LEU A 66 -23.03 0.48 11.78
CA LEU A 66 -22.62 -0.92 11.95
C LEU A 66 -23.83 -1.88 11.87
N SER A 67 -24.96 -1.50 12.46
CA SER A 67 -26.19 -2.29 12.42
C SER A 67 -26.78 -2.38 11.00
N SER A 68 -26.66 -1.31 10.20
CA SER A 68 -27.08 -1.30 8.79
C SER A 68 -26.22 -2.22 7.92
N MET A 69 -24.90 -2.24 8.13
CA MET A 69 -23.97 -3.15 7.45
C MET A 69 -24.12 -4.62 7.89
N ASN A 70 -24.67 -4.88 9.08
CA ASN A 70 -24.85 -6.23 9.62
C ASN A 70 -26.22 -6.86 9.31
N SER A 71 -26.90 -6.43 8.24
CA SER A 71 -28.13 -7.09 7.75
C SER A 71 -27.81 -8.38 6.96
N SER A 72 -27.04 -9.27 7.57
CA SER A 72 -26.93 -10.69 7.25
C SER A 72 -26.32 -11.42 8.44
N THR A 73 -27.06 -11.52 9.55
CA THR A 73 -27.15 -12.70 10.43
C THR A 73 -27.98 -12.34 11.65
N ASN A 74 -28.91 -13.24 11.97
CA ASN A 74 -30.01 -13.11 12.90
C ASN A 74 -29.68 -12.47 14.26
N GLN A 75 -30.62 -11.64 14.70
CA GLN A 75 -30.88 -11.35 16.10
C GLN A 75 -31.08 -12.66 16.88
N GLU A 76 -30.47 -12.76 18.07
CA GLU A 76 -31.22 -12.85 19.32
C GLU A 76 -30.27 -12.75 20.52
N GLN A 77 -30.48 -11.72 21.33
CA GLN A 77 -29.96 -11.63 22.70
C GLN A 77 -30.92 -12.36 23.64
N GLN A 78 -30.33 -13.18 24.52
CA GLN A 78 -30.77 -13.50 25.88
C GLN A 78 -32.15 -14.16 26.09
N GLN A 79 -32.19 -15.43 26.53
CA GLN A 79 -32.69 -15.81 27.88
C GLN A 79 -32.43 -17.30 28.19
N ALA A 80 -32.20 -17.61 29.46
CA ALA A 80 -31.89 -18.94 29.99
C ALA A 80 -33.05 -19.95 29.90
N SER A 81 -32.74 -21.24 29.61
CA SER A 81 -33.16 -22.43 30.40
C SER A 81 -32.87 -23.74 29.62
N SER A 82 -32.21 -24.67 30.32
CA SER A 82 -32.29 -26.15 30.25
C SER A 82 -32.78 -26.87 28.99
N GLY A 83 -31.96 -27.81 28.50
CA GLY A 83 -32.43 -29.16 28.14
C GLY A 83 -32.21 -29.65 26.71
N LYS A 84 -31.15 -30.46 26.53
CA LYS A 84 -31.13 -31.77 25.86
C LYS A 84 -31.65 -31.87 24.42
N GLY A 85 -30.77 -32.20 23.47
CA GLY A 85 -31.16 -32.93 22.26
C GLY A 85 -30.26 -32.73 21.04
N GLU A 86 -29.53 -33.79 20.71
CA GLU A 86 -29.08 -34.23 19.38
C GLU A 86 -28.06 -33.40 18.58
N GLU A 87 -26.89 -34.03 18.51
CA GLU A 87 -25.69 -33.73 17.75
C GLU A 87 -25.90 -34.19 16.29
N GLU A 88 -26.20 -33.25 15.39
CA GLU A 88 -26.06 -33.45 13.94
C GLU A 88 -24.68 -32.93 13.54
N VAL A 89 -23.68 -33.82 13.56
CA VAL A 89 -22.34 -33.57 13.04
C VAL A 89 -22.44 -33.46 11.52
N ILE A 90 -22.55 -32.24 11.00
CA ILE A 90 -22.18 -31.95 9.61
C ILE A 90 -20.65 -32.04 9.58
N PRO A 91 -20.05 -32.97 8.81
CA PRO A 91 -18.61 -32.98 8.66
C PRO A 91 -18.24 -31.73 7.85
N VAL A 92 -17.73 -30.71 8.53
CA VAL A 92 -16.92 -29.69 7.88
C VAL A 92 -15.67 -30.43 7.43
N GLN A 93 -15.71 -30.88 6.18
CA GLN A 93 -14.57 -31.38 5.45
C GLN A 93 -13.62 -30.19 5.28
N SER A 94 -12.86 -29.90 6.33
CA SER A 94 -11.66 -29.09 6.27
C SER A 94 -10.61 -29.96 5.57
N SER A 95 -10.73 -30.04 4.25
CA SER A 95 -9.71 -30.61 3.37
C SER A 95 -9.20 -29.49 2.48
N ASN A 96 -8.32 -28.68 3.03
CA ASN A 96 -6.92 -28.68 2.66
C ASN A 96 -6.32 -27.46 3.32
N GLU A 97 -5.48 -27.68 4.33
CA GLU A 97 -4.27 -26.88 4.43
C GLU A 97 -3.57 -27.05 3.07
N ALA A 98 -3.86 -26.14 2.15
CA ALA A 98 -2.99 -25.94 1.03
C ALA A 98 -1.63 -25.63 1.66
N ILE A 99 -0.67 -26.51 1.43
CA ILE A 99 0.73 -26.15 1.56
C ILE A 99 0.84 -24.89 0.73
N GLU A 100 0.97 -23.74 1.39
CA GLU A 100 1.13 -22.46 0.74
C GLU A 100 2.35 -22.64 -0.15
N ASP A 101 2.14 -22.65 -1.47
CA ASP A 101 3.23 -22.80 -2.42
C ASP A 101 3.97 -21.47 -2.43
N THR A 102 4.84 -21.28 -1.44
CA THR A 102 5.65 -20.06 -1.22
C THR A 102 6.58 -19.76 -2.40
N SER A 103 6.61 -20.63 -3.41
CA SER A 103 7.41 -20.48 -4.61
C SER A 103 6.69 -19.79 -5.77
N SER A 104 5.42 -19.40 -5.62
CA SER A 104 4.69 -18.63 -6.63
C SER A 104 3.69 -17.65 -6.01
N VAL A 105 3.81 -16.37 -6.33
CA VAL A 105 2.93 -15.30 -5.84
C VAL A 105 2.34 -14.50 -7.00
N GLU A 106 1.08 -14.07 -6.86
CA GLU A 106 0.42 -13.18 -7.82
C GLU A 106 0.73 -11.71 -7.51
N PHE A 107 1.01 -10.95 -8.56
CA PHE A 107 1.28 -9.51 -8.50
C PHE A 107 0.51 -8.78 -9.60
N TYR A 108 0.46 -7.47 -9.46
CA TYR A 108 -0.12 -6.55 -10.42
C TYR A 108 0.93 -5.51 -10.82
N ALA A 109 1.21 -5.43 -12.12
CA ALA A 109 2.07 -4.42 -12.70
C ALA A 109 1.26 -3.23 -13.23
N ASN A 110 1.78 -2.01 -13.04
CA ASN A 110 1.31 -0.82 -13.75
C ASN A 110 1.91 -0.80 -15.16
N GLN A 111 1.17 -1.25 -16.16
CA GLN A 111 1.69 -1.45 -17.51
C GLN A 111 1.30 -0.32 -18.46
N TYR A 112 2.28 0.16 -19.23
CA TYR A 112 2.11 1.21 -20.24
C TYR A 112 2.16 0.70 -21.68
N GLY A 113 2.81 -0.44 -21.92
CA GLY A 113 2.92 -0.99 -23.27
C GLY A 113 3.58 -2.36 -23.34
N VAL A 114 3.46 -3.00 -24.50
CA VAL A 114 4.21 -4.19 -24.89
C VAL A 114 4.82 -3.92 -26.26
N PHE A 115 6.12 -4.15 -26.37
CA PHE A 115 6.90 -3.85 -27.57
C PHE A 115 7.55 -5.13 -28.10
N GLN A 116 7.85 -5.13 -29.40
CA GLN A 116 8.51 -6.26 -30.08
C GLN A 116 10.05 -6.16 -30.05
N SER A 117 10.58 -5.04 -29.57
CA SER A 117 12.02 -4.83 -29.43
C SER A 117 12.30 -3.95 -28.22
N GLU A 118 13.48 -4.12 -27.64
CA GLU A 118 14.00 -3.29 -26.55
C GLU A 118 14.13 -1.82 -26.98
N GLU A 119 14.59 -1.58 -28.22
CA GLU A 119 14.74 -0.23 -28.79
C GLU A 119 13.40 0.52 -28.78
N SER A 120 12.32 -0.12 -29.25
CA SER A 120 10.99 0.51 -29.24
C SER A 120 10.45 0.78 -27.84
N ALA A 121 10.76 -0.09 -26.87
CA ALA A 121 10.38 0.14 -25.47
C ALA A 121 11.16 1.32 -24.86
N SER A 122 12.46 1.40 -25.15
CA SER A 122 13.35 2.48 -24.71
C SER A 122 12.96 3.83 -25.31
N ASP A 123 12.62 3.86 -26.60
CA ASP A 123 12.13 5.07 -27.27
C ASP A 123 10.85 5.57 -26.61
N PHE A 124 9.88 4.69 -26.34
CA PHE A 124 8.64 5.03 -25.65
C PHE A 124 8.88 5.61 -24.25
N ILE A 125 9.78 5.01 -23.46
CA ILE A 125 10.15 5.54 -22.13
C ILE A 125 10.78 6.93 -22.26
N SER A 126 11.64 7.13 -23.26
CA SER A 126 12.35 8.40 -23.51
C SER A 126 11.41 9.54 -23.92
N GLU A 127 10.31 9.22 -24.62
CA GLU A 127 9.26 10.18 -24.99
C GLU A 127 8.38 10.60 -23.79
N HIS A 128 8.43 9.85 -22.68
CA HIS A 128 7.55 10.04 -21.53
C HIS A 128 8.35 10.18 -20.22
N PRO A 129 8.77 11.40 -19.83
CA PRO A 129 9.58 11.62 -18.63
C PRO A 129 9.00 11.08 -17.31
N VAL A 130 7.67 10.89 -17.25
CA VAL A 130 6.98 10.29 -16.09
C VAL A 130 7.33 8.82 -15.88
N LEU A 131 7.92 8.17 -16.89
CA LEU A 131 8.37 6.78 -16.87
C LEU A 131 9.86 6.66 -16.54
N ASN A 132 10.50 7.72 -16.04
CA ASN A 132 11.92 7.69 -15.68
C ASN A 132 12.28 6.64 -14.63
N THR A 133 11.31 6.14 -13.85
CA THR A 133 11.47 5.07 -12.87
C THR A 133 10.96 3.70 -13.32
N SER A 134 10.46 3.62 -14.55
CA SER A 134 9.97 2.38 -15.14
C SER A 134 11.11 1.39 -15.42
N ALA A 135 10.73 0.14 -15.62
CA ALA A 135 11.61 -0.91 -16.09
C ALA A 135 10.97 -1.62 -17.29
N THR A 136 11.83 -2.09 -18.20
CA THR A 136 11.43 -2.98 -19.28
C THR A 136 11.70 -4.41 -18.85
N VAL A 137 10.68 -5.26 -18.89
CA VAL A 137 10.78 -6.69 -18.56
C VAL A 137 10.56 -7.49 -19.84
N GLU A 138 11.54 -8.28 -20.27
CA GLU A 138 11.42 -9.16 -21.44
C GLU A 138 10.76 -10.48 -21.04
N VAL A 139 9.62 -10.85 -21.61
CA VAL A 139 8.99 -12.16 -21.40
C VAL A 139 8.60 -12.74 -22.75
N ASP A 140 9.06 -13.95 -23.05
CA ASP A 140 8.82 -14.65 -24.32
C ASP A 140 9.12 -13.80 -25.57
N GLY A 141 10.22 -13.05 -25.54
CA GLY A 141 10.67 -12.18 -26.64
C GLY A 141 9.83 -10.91 -26.85
N LYS A 142 9.02 -10.53 -25.86
CA LYS A 142 8.27 -9.27 -25.82
C LYS A 142 8.72 -8.41 -24.67
N TYR A 143 8.71 -7.10 -24.87
CA TYR A 143 9.25 -6.13 -23.93
C TYR A 143 8.11 -5.36 -23.27
N TYR A 144 7.88 -5.60 -21.98
CA TYR A 144 6.80 -5.01 -21.21
C TYR A 144 7.33 -3.80 -20.44
N VAL A 145 6.70 -2.62 -20.62
CA VAL A 145 7.07 -1.42 -19.87
C VAL A 145 6.16 -1.29 -18.66
N TRP A 146 6.74 -1.44 -17.48
CA TRP A 146 6.06 -1.35 -16.18
C TRP A 146 6.62 -0.21 -15.35
N SER A 147 5.78 0.54 -14.63
CA SER A 147 6.26 1.60 -13.72
C SER A 147 6.27 1.21 -12.24
N SER A 148 5.48 0.21 -11.85
CA SER A 148 5.44 -0.30 -10.48
C SER A 148 4.83 -1.70 -10.45
N VAL A 149 5.13 -2.46 -9.39
CA VAL A 149 4.58 -3.79 -9.11
C VAL A 149 4.07 -3.84 -7.67
N THR A 150 2.87 -4.37 -7.44
CA THR A 150 2.29 -4.56 -6.09
C THR A 150 1.52 -5.86 -6.00
N PRO A 151 1.49 -6.54 -4.82
CA PRO A 151 0.59 -7.66 -4.57
C PRO A 151 -0.88 -7.25 -4.49
N ILE A 152 -1.19 -5.96 -4.26
CA ILE A 152 -2.56 -5.46 -4.09
C ILE A 152 -2.93 -4.57 -5.26
N ARG A 153 -3.88 -5.01 -6.08
CA ARG A 153 -4.29 -4.31 -7.32
C ARG A 153 -4.70 -2.85 -7.07
N GLU A 154 -5.41 -2.58 -6.00
CA GLU A 154 -5.97 -1.27 -5.66
C GLU A 154 -4.89 -0.24 -5.28
N GLU A 155 -3.65 -0.67 -5.00
CA GLU A 155 -2.53 0.22 -4.73
C GLU A 155 -1.89 0.78 -6.02
N LEU A 156 -2.27 0.27 -7.19
CA LEU A 156 -1.76 0.79 -8.46
C LEU A 156 -2.33 2.17 -8.78
N ILE A 157 -1.44 3.13 -8.95
CA ILE A 157 -1.77 4.47 -9.43
C ILE A 157 -1.73 4.47 -10.96
N LEU A 158 -2.89 4.32 -11.59
CA LEU A 158 -3.01 4.34 -13.04
C LEU A 158 -2.97 5.78 -13.57
N SER A 159 -2.19 5.98 -14.64
CA SER A 159 -2.13 7.20 -15.43
C SER A 159 -2.99 7.10 -16.70
N GLU A 160 -3.56 8.23 -17.14
CA GLU A 160 -4.22 8.39 -18.44
C GLU A 160 -3.24 8.84 -19.54
N THR A 161 -2.12 9.47 -19.16
CA THR A 161 -1.15 10.07 -20.09
C THR A 161 0.30 9.83 -19.67
N PRO A 162 1.05 8.93 -20.34
CA PRO A 162 0.52 7.90 -21.23
C PRO A 162 -0.46 6.96 -20.48
N THR A 163 -1.40 6.38 -21.21
CA THR A 163 -2.41 5.50 -20.59
C THR A 163 -1.74 4.25 -20.05
N SER A 164 -2.15 3.86 -18.85
CA SER A 164 -1.66 2.67 -18.17
C SER A 164 -2.81 1.81 -17.66
N PHE A 165 -2.52 0.55 -17.38
CA PHE A 165 -3.49 -0.40 -16.87
C PHE A 165 -2.83 -1.42 -15.95
N ALA A 166 -3.62 -1.94 -15.01
CA ALA A 166 -3.19 -3.03 -14.14
C ALA A 166 -3.11 -4.34 -14.94
N LYS A 167 -1.93 -4.96 -14.99
CA LYS A 167 -1.72 -6.30 -15.54
C LYS A 167 -1.39 -7.27 -14.41
N ALA A 168 -2.23 -8.27 -14.20
CA ALA A 168 -1.93 -9.38 -13.31
C ALA A 168 -0.86 -10.29 -13.92
N PHE A 169 0.04 -10.81 -13.08
CA PHE A 169 1.02 -11.82 -13.44
C PHE A 169 1.40 -12.64 -12.20
N LYS A 170 1.87 -13.87 -12.41
CA LYS A 170 2.47 -14.68 -11.36
C LYS A 170 3.98 -14.65 -11.48
N PHE A 171 4.67 -14.46 -10.37
CA PHE A 171 6.11 -14.56 -10.28
C PHE A 171 6.47 -15.81 -9.49
N SER A 172 7.27 -16.70 -10.10
CA SER A 172 7.61 -17.99 -9.50
C SER A 172 9.10 -18.26 -9.49
N GLY A 173 9.58 -18.76 -8.35
CA GLY A 173 10.91 -19.34 -8.16
C GLY A 173 10.87 -20.86 -8.00
N ALA A 174 9.76 -21.52 -8.33
CA ALA A 174 9.55 -22.96 -8.08
C ALA A 174 10.61 -23.86 -8.75
N ALA A 175 11.15 -23.42 -9.88
CA ALA A 175 12.18 -24.16 -10.61
C ALA A 175 13.62 -23.85 -10.12
N CYS A 176 13.78 -22.92 -9.18
CA CYS A 176 15.08 -22.58 -8.62
C CYS A 176 15.51 -23.60 -7.55
N THR A 177 16.81 -23.88 -7.53
CA THR A 177 17.41 -24.83 -6.57
C THR A 177 17.90 -24.14 -5.30
N GLU A 178 18.24 -22.85 -5.40
CA GLU A 178 18.63 -22.03 -4.26
C GLU A 178 17.38 -21.60 -3.47
N GLU A 179 17.36 -21.87 -2.17
CA GLU A 179 16.18 -21.62 -1.32
C GLU A 179 15.85 -20.12 -1.19
N THR A 180 16.85 -19.24 -1.26
CA THR A 180 16.66 -17.76 -1.26
C THR A 180 15.89 -17.30 -2.50
N LEU A 181 16.20 -17.85 -3.68
CA LEU A 181 15.50 -17.57 -4.94
C LEU A 181 14.13 -18.23 -4.99
N LYS A 182 14.01 -19.44 -4.45
CA LYS A 182 12.74 -20.16 -4.38
C LYS A 182 11.71 -19.43 -3.51
N GLY A 183 12.13 -18.87 -2.37
CA GLY A 183 11.29 -18.08 -1.47
C GLY A 183 11.16 -16.59 -1.86
N LEU A 184 11.86 -16.15 -2.90
CA LEU A 184 11.90 -14.75 -3.33
C LEU A 184 10.51 -14.16 -3.63
N PRO A 185 9.57 -14.87 -4.29
CA PRO A 185 8.23 -14.33 -4.52
C PRO A 185 7.50 -13.94 -3.22
N THR A 186 7.60 -14.76 -2.16
CA THR A 186 7.01 -14.45 -0.86
C THR A 186 7.69 -13.27 -0.16
N VAL A 187 9.02 -13.12 -0.31
CA VAL A 187 9.72 -11.93 0.22
C VAL A 187 9.20 -10.66 -0.48
N LEU A 188 9.03 -10.72 -1.80
CA LEU A 188 8.55 -9.60 -2.60
C LEU A 188 7.08 -9.27 -2.35
N GLU A 189 6.26 -10.22 -1.88
CA GLU A 189 4.86 -9.99 -1.50
C GLU A 189 4.71 -9.03 -0.31
N ASN A 190 5.77 -8.84 0.48
CA ASN A 190 5.66 -8.02 1.68
C ASN A 190 5.44 -6.53 1.35
N ASN A 191 4.58 -5.86 2.13
CA ASN A 191 4.28 -4.43 1.99
C ASN A 191 4.94 -3.54 3.06
N ASP A 192 5.73 -4.13 3.97
CA ASP A 192 6.51 -3.40 4.97
C ASP A 192 7.88 -3.01 4.38
N PRO A 193 8.19 -1.70 4.25
CA PRO A 193 9.48 -1.23 3.72
C PRO A 193 10.68 -1.75 4.53
N SER A 194 10.52 -2.05 5.81
CA SER A 194 11.60 -2.60 6.65
C SER A 194 12.04 -4.00 6.22
N LYS A 195 11.26 -4.66 5.35
CA LYS A 195 11.58 -5.96 4.75
C LYS A 195 12.37 -5.85 3.45
N PHE A 196 12.55 -4.62 2.93
CA PHE A 196 13.31 -4.35 1.72
C PHE A 196 14.62 -3.65 2.04
N TYR A 197 14.60 -2.73 3.01
CA TYR A 197 15.74 -1.88 3.36
C TYR A 197 16.31 -2.25 4.72
N PHE A 198 17.47 -2.93 4.70
CA PHE A 198 18.17 -3.38 5.89
C PHE A 198 19.37 -2.48 6.21
N GLN A 199 19.68 -2.35 7.50
CA GLN A 199 20.95 -1.78 7.94
C GLN A 199 22.11 -2.73 7.60
N GLU A 200 23.33 -2.21 7.43
CA GLU A 200 24.51 -3.02 7.11
C GLU A 200 24.66 -4.20 8.09
N GLY A 201 24.80 -5.42 7.57
CA GLY A 201 24.98 -6.64 8.36
C GLY A 201 23.71 -7.19 9.04
N ALA A 202 22.53 -6.64 8.73
CA ALA A 202 21.24 -7.11 9.27
C ALA A 202 20.33 -7.78 8.22
N VAL A 203 20.91 -8.25 7.10
CA VAL A 203 20.18 -8.95 6.05
C VAL A 203 19.85 -10.38 6.52
N PRO A 204 18.58 -10.80 6.48
CA PRO A 204 18.19 -12.17 6.78
C PRO A 204 18.82 -13.20 5.82
N ASP A 205 19.18 -14.37 6.35
CA ASP A 205 19.78 -15.48 5.55
C ASP A 205 18.86 -16.03 4.45
N ASN A 206 17.56 -15.70 4.48
CA ASN A 206 16.56 -16.17 3.52
C ASN A 206 16.35 -15.21 2.34
N ILE A 207 17.25 -14.25 2.14
CA ILE A 207 17.22 -13.25 1.09
C ILE A 207 18.53 -13.34 0.29
N PRO A 208 18.54 -13.12 -1.05
CA PRO A 208 19.76 -13.16 -1.84
C PRO A 208 20.83 -12.17 -1.36
N ASP A 209 22.11 -12.55 -1.49
CA ASP A 209 23.26 -11.80 -0.99
C ASP A 209 23.40 -10.40 -1.61
N ASP A 210 22.97 -10.22 -2.86
CA ASP A 210 23.02 -8.96 -3.59
C ASP A 210 21.85 -8.02 -3.27
N TRP A 211 20.84 -8.49 -2.53
CA TRP A 211 19.62 -7.73 -2.22
C TRP A 211 19.92 -6.37 -1.59
N GLN A 212 20.75 -6.31 -0.54
CA GLN A 212 21.06 -5.06 0.14
C GLN A 212 21.77 -4.06 -0.79
N THR A 213 22.65 -4.56 -1.66
CA THR A 213 23.34 -3.71 -2.63
C THR A 213 22.33 -3.10 -3.60
N ILE A 214 21.39 -3.90 -4.11
CA ILE A 214 20.34 -3.46 -5.03
C ILE A 214 19.39 -2.49 -4.35
N THR A 215 18.83 -2.82 -3.17
CA THR A 215 17.85 -1.97 -2.50
C THR A 215 18.47 -0.66 -1.99
N SER A 216 19.74 -0.66 -1.61
CA SER A 216 20.46 0.57 -1.27
C SER A 216 20.60 1.49 -2.49
N ALA A 217 20.95 0.94 -3.66
CA ALA A 217 21.00 1.71 -4.91
C ALA A 217 19.60 2.25 -5.29
N LEU A 218 18.55 1.42 -5.18
CA LEU A 218 17.17 1.81 -5.47
C LEU A 218 16.64 2.89 -4.53
N SER A 219 17.04 2.89 -3.24
CA SER A 219 16.61 3.91 -2.29
C SER A 219 17.07 5.33 -2.65
N SER A 220 18.19 5.45 -3.39
CA SER A 220 18.68 6.73 -3.92
C SER A 220 17.86 7.21 -5.11
N PHE A 221 17.11 6.32 -5.73
CA PHE A 221 16.32 6.55 -6.94
C PHE A 221 14.83 6.75 -6.64
N SER A 222 14.26 5.96 -5.72
CA SER A 222 12.86 6.04 -5.31
C SER A 222 12.65 5.50 -3.89
N GLN A 223 11.69 6.08 -3.17
CA GLN A 223 11.19 5.56 -1.89
C GLN A 223 9.90 4.74 -2.05
N ASP A 224 9.36 4.64 -3.27
CA ASP A 224 8.15 3.88 -3.57
C ASP A 224 8.47 2.38 -3.58
N LEU A 225 7.77 1.63 -2.73
CA LEU A 225 7.97 0.19 -2.60
C LEU A 225 7.59 -0.59 -3.87
N GLY A 226 6.58 -0.13 -4.60
CA GLY A 226 6.17 -0.74 -5.85
C GLY A 226 7.19 -0.53 -6.98
N ILE A 227 7.90 0.61 -6.97
CA ILE A 227 9.06 0.82 -7.85
C ILE A 227 10.21 -0.10 -7.43
N ALA A 228 10.54 -0.17 -6.14
CA ALA A 228 11.61 -1.05 -5.65
C ALA A 228 11.34 -2.53 -5.99
N ARG A 229 10.11 -2.99 -5.77
CA ARG A 229 9.66 -4.33 -6.11
C ARG A 229 9.76 -4.61 -7.60
N LEU A 230 9.36 -3.67 -8.45
CA LEU A 230 9.51 -3.79 -9.91
C LEU A 230 10.98 -4.05 -10.30
N HIS A 231 11.90 -3.24 -9.81
CA HIS A 231 13.32 -3.37 -10.17
C HIS A 231 13.94 -4.66 -9.62
N LEU A 232 13.53 -5.12 -8.44
CA LEU A 232 13.93 -6.43 -7.91
C LEU A 232 13.39 -7.58 -8.76
N VAL A 233 12.10 -7.55 -9.13
CA VAL A 233 11.50 -8.55 -10.04
C VAL A 233 12.26 -8.58 -11.36
N ALA A 234 12.49 -7.43 -11.99
CA ALA A 234 13.21 -7.33 -13.26
C ALA A 234 14.63 -7.88 -13.15
N HIS A 235 15.38 -7.50 -12.11
CA HIS A 235 16.75 -7.97 -11.89
C HIS A 235 16.82 -9.48 -11.69
N TYR A 236 16.04 -10.05 -10.77
CA TYR A 236 16.13 -11.49 -10.50
C TYR A 236 15.55 -12.33 -11.63
N PHE A 237 14.56 -11.82 -12.35
CA PHE A 237 14.04 -12.47 -13.55
C PHE A 237 15.10 -12.51 -14.67
N ASP A 238 15.77 -11.39 -14.96
CA ASP A 238 16.83 -11.31 -15.99
C ASP A 238 18.06 -12.14 -15.64
N LYS A 239 18.42 -12.20 -14.35
CA LYS A 239 19.62 -12.91 -13.89
C LYS A 239 19.46 -14.42 -13.79
N ASN A 240 18.23 -14.93 -13.69
CA ASN A 240 18.00 -16.32 -13.32
C ASN A 240 16.98 -16.99 -14.24
N ASP A 241 17.46 -17.87 -15.12
CA ASP A 241 16.63 -18.68 -16.03
C ASP A 241 15.59 -19.58 -15.31
N CYS A 242 15.78 -19.83 -14.01
CA CYS A 242 14.85 -20.62 -13.20
C CYS A 242 13.61 -19.82 -12.74
N MET A 243 13.66 -18.49 -12.79
CA MET A 243 12.55 -17.63 -12.43
C MET A 243 11.56 -17.55 -13.59
N LYS A 244 10.27 -17.46 -13.27
CA LYS A 244 9.19 -17.44 -14.27
C LYS A 244 8.19 -16.33 -14.02
N ILE A 245 7.75 -15.70 -15.10
CA ILE A 245 6.61 -14.80 -15.14
C ILE A 245 5.52 -15.45 -15.99
N GLU A 246 4.31 -15.58 -15.44
CA GLU A 246 3.14 -16.13 -16.14
C GLU A 246 1.99 -15.12 -16.13
N PHE A 247 1.25 -15.00 -17.25
CA PHE A 247 0.28 -13.92 -17.52
C PHE A 247 -1.18 -14.33 -17.61
#